data_AF-A0A9Q3BN37-F1
#
_entry.id   AF-A0A9Q3BN37-F1
#
_cell.length_a   1.000
_cell.length_b   1.000
_cell.length_c   1.000
_cell.angle_alpha   90.00
_cell.angle_beta   90.00
_cell.angle_gamma   90.00
#
_symmetry.space_group_name_H-M   'P 1'
#
loop_
_entity.id
_entity.type
_entity.pdbx_description
1 polymer ?
#
loop_
_entity_poly.entity_id
_entity_poly.type
_entity_poly.pdbx_seq_one_letter_code
_entity_poly.pdbx_strand_id
1 'polypeptide(L)'
;MDKQDINQRISLKERNYLTWVTAIEAELRHIGCWKFVDGADGVITEEKKEKSYFFIMRYLDESIVAFVGNKISTEEKGDSRELLRMLNAKFVGSGVQAQGIALDRFLELNFQNLDKWIDDLQTTTRCMSLTGTDVNNALGTRLAIRKLPHKYEMLIRLLTYGNKYPTIKEITISVEKDQALFQAKKSNTHR
;
A
#
# COMPACT_ATOMS: atom_id res chain seq x y z
N MET A 1 -29.38 25.63 -3.16
CA MET A 1 -28.10 25.88 -2.47
C MET A 1 -27.41 24.55 -2.32
N ASP A 2 -26.30 24.38 -3.02
CA ASP A 2 -25.55 23.14 -3.17
C ASP A 2 -25.14 22.54 -1.84
N LYS A 3 -25.45 21.26 -1.64
CA LYS A 3 -24.69 20.39 -0.76
C LYS A 3 -23.42 20.00 -1.52
N GLN A 4 -22.42 20.85 -1.42
CA GLN A 4 -21.07 20.51 -1.84
C GLN A 4 -20.54 19.48 -0.85
N ASP A 5 -20.77 18.20 -1.14
CA ASP A 5 -20.04 17.10 -0.52
C ASP A 5 -18.57 17.29 -0.93
N ILE A 6 -17.81 17.98 -0.09
CA ILE A 6 -16.36 18.09 -0.24
C ILE A 6 -15.80 16.73 0.16
N ASN A 7 -15.93 15.76 -0.74
CA ASN A 7 -15.06 14.59 -0.74
C ASN A 7 -13.65 15.17 -0.94
N GLN A 8 -12.88 15.34 0.14
CA GLN A 8 -11.55 15.95 0.11
C GLN A 8 -10.66 15.12 -0.82
N ARG A 9 -10.51 15.60 -2.06
CA ARG A 9 -9.66 14.97 -3.07
C ARG A 9 -8.22 15.05 -2.60
N ILE A 10 -7.58 13.89 -2.39
CA ILE A 10 -6.15 13.82 -2.09
C ILE A 10 -5.41 14.07 -3.41
N SER A 11 -4.88 15.27 -3.60
CA SER A 11 -3.97 15.57 -4.71
C SER A 11 -2.57 15.05 -4.41
N LEU A 12 -1.88 14.54 -5.43
CA LEU A 12 -0.50 14.08 -5.32
C LEU A 12 0.43 15.27 -5.13
N LYS A 13 1.21 15.21 -4.06
CA LYS A 13 2.28 16.14 -3.68
C LYS A 13 3.55 15.34 -3.42
N GLU A 14 4.68 16.03 -3.28
CA GLU A 14 6.00 15.40 -3.12
C GLU A 14 6.14 14.41 -1.93
N ARG A 15 5.27 14.49 -0.91
CA ARG A 15 5.41 13.71 0.34
C ARG A 15 4.27 12.76 0.67
N ASN A 16 3.24 12.67 -0.16
CA ASN A 16 2.05 11.86 0.14
C ASN A 16 1.81 10.72 -0.85
N TYR A 17 2.83 10.31 -1.61
CA TYR A 17 2.67 9.34 -2.69
C TYR A 17 1.99 8.04 -2.25
N LEU A 18 2.42 7.44 -1.13
CA LEU A 18 1.84 6.17 -0.64
C LEU A 18 0.36 6.29 -0.29
N THR A 19 -0.03 7.39 0.36
CA THR A 19 -1.44 7.67 0.68
C THR A 19 -2.24 7.93 -0.60
N TRP A 20 -1.68 8.74 -1.51
CA TRP A 20 -2.30 9.09 -2.77
C TRP A 20 -2.53 7.86 -3.65
N VAL A 21 -1.50 7.04 -3.86
CA VAL A 21 -1.61 5.88 -4.74
C VAL A 21 -2.65 4.91 -4.21
N THR A 22 -2.69 4.67 -2.89
CA THR A 22 -3.73 3.84 -2.24
C THR A 22 -5.14 4.34 -2.52
N ALA A 23 -5.37 5.65 -2.41
CA ALA A 23 -6.67 6.26 -2.71
C ALA A 23 -7.02 6.12 -4.20
N ILE A 24 -6.07 6.38 -5.10
CA ILE A 24 -6.26 6.24 -6.54
C ILE A 24 -6.55 4.79 -6.95
N GLU A 25 -5.88 3.80 -6.36
CA GLU A 25 -6.22 2.41 -6.67
C GLU A 25 -7.65 2.06 -6.25
N ALA A 26 -8.09 2.54 -5.09
CA ALA A 26 -9.45 2.28 -4.60
C ALA A 26 -10.50 2.88 -5.53
N GLU A 27 -10.30 4.13 -5.95
CA GLU A 27 -11.18 4.81 -6.90
C GLU A 27 -11.16 4.16 -8.28
N LEU A 28 -9.98 3.80 -8.80
CA LEU A 28 -9.85 3.07 -10.07
C LEU A 28 -10.53 1.70 -10.03
N ARG A 29 -10.52 1.01 -8.88
CA ARG A 29 -11.28 -0.23 -8.68
C ARG A 29 -12.79 0.04 -8.68
N HIS A 30 -13.23 1.09 -8.00
CA HIS A 30 -14.64 1.49 -7.96
C HIS A 30 -15.19 1.78 -9.36
N ILE A 31 -14.43 2.45 -10.23
CA ILE A 31 -14.84 2.76 -11.61
C ILE A 31 -14.52 1.63 -12.63
N GLY A 32 -14.01 0.49 -12.17
CA GLY A 32 -13.72 -0.67 -13.03
C GLY A 32 -12.50 -0.54 -13.95
N CYS A 33 -11.59 0.39 -13.64
CA CYS A 33 -10.38 0.68 -14.42
C CYS A 33 -9.10 0.04 -13.85
N TRP A 34 -9.05 -0.34 -12.56
CA TRP A 34 -7.81 -0.81 -11.92
C TRP A 34 -7.10 -1.95 -12.65
N LYS A 35 -7.83 -2.99 -13.07
CA LYS A 35 -7.25 -4.15 -13.76
C LYS A 35 -6.46 -3.77 -15.02
N PHE A 36 -6.87 -2.69 -15.71
CA PHE A 36 -6.13 -2.14 -16.83
C PHE A 36 -4.82 -1.47 -16.37
N VAL A 37 -4.89 -0.62 -15.35
CA VAL A 37 -3.74 0.14 -14.85
C VAL A 37 -2.67 -0.78 -14.23
N ASP A 38 -3.11 -1.81 -13.51
CA ASP A 38 -2.26 -2.83 -12.85
C ASP A 38 -1.67 -3.85 -13.85
N GLY A 39 -2.16 -3.85 -15.10
CA GLY A 39 -1.72 -4.79 -16.14
C GLY A 39 -2.24 -6.23 -15.96
N ALA A 40 -3.24 -6.45 -15.09
CA ALA A 40 -3.86 -7.74 -14.87
C ALA A 40 -5.03 -7.96 -15.84
N ASP A 41 -4.78 -8.69 -16.94
CA ASP A 41 -5.73 -9.20 -17.96
C ASP A 41 -7.18 -8.67 -17.86
N GLY A 42 -7.33 -7.39 -18.14
CA GLY A 42 -8.62 -6.75 -18.32
C GLY A 42 -8.93 -6.61 -19.80
N VAL A 43 -10.20 -6.70 -20.18
CA VAL A 43 -10.64 -6.25 -21.51
C VAL A 43 -10.23 -4.78 -21.67
N ILE A 44 -9.24 -4.53 -22.52
CA ILE A 44 -8.70 -3.21 -22.81
C ILE A 44 -9.63 -2.56 -23.84
N THR A 45 -10.35 -1.52 -23.42
CA THR A 45 -11.07 -0.63 -24.33
C THR A 45 -10.38 0.72 -24.31
N GLU A 46 -10.32 1.40 -25.46
CA GLU A 46 -9.76 2.76 -25.54
C GLU A 46 -10.48 3.72 -24.58
N GLU A 47 -11.78 3.54 -24.37
CA GLU A 47 -12.55 4.28 -23.37
C GLU A 47 -11.98 4.14 -21.95
N LYS A 48 -11.64 2.92 -21.51
CA LYS A 48 -11.07 2.70 -20.17
C LYS A 48 -9.67 3.28 -20.06
N LYS A 49 -8.90 3.25 -21.16
CA LYS A 49 -7.56 3.81 -21.23
C LYS A 49 -7.58 5.32 -21.04
N GLU A 50 -8.36 6.04 -21.84
CA GLU A 50 -8.52 7.49 -21.69
C GLU A 50 -9.13 7.86 -20.34
N LYS A 51 -10.21 7.18 -19.92
CA LYS A 51 -10.90 7.48 -18.66
C LYS A 51 -9.96 7.38 -17.46
N SER A 52 -9.16 6.32 -17.39
CA SER A 52 -8.21 6.13 -16.28
C SER A 52 -7.06 7.12 -16.33
N TYR A 53 -6.56 7.48 -17.51
CA TYR A 53 -5.52 8.50 -17.67
C TYR A 53 -6.00 9.87 -17.19
N PHE A 54 -7.14 10.35 -17.69
CA PHE A 54 -7.71 11.63 -17.27
C PHE A 54 -8.08 11.63 -15.80
N PHE A 55 -8.56 10.49 -15.29
CA PHE A 55 -8.82 10.33 -13.87
C PHE A 55 -7.55 10.60 -13.07
N ILE A 56 -6.45 9.88 -13.34
CA ILE A 56 -5.18 10.06 -12.59
C ILE A 56 -4.67 11.50 -12.70
N MET A 57 -4.65 12.08 -13.91
CA MET A 57 -4.18 13.45 -14.16
C MET A 57 -4.92 14.49 -13.31
N ARG A 58 -6.23 14.31 -13.08
CA ARG A 58 -7.05 15.21 -12.25
C ARG A 58 -6.64 15.24 -10.77
N TYR A 59 -5.96 14.21 -10.30
CA TYR A 59 -5.51 14.10 -8.91
C TYR A 59 -4.02 14.43 -8.74
N LEU A 60 -3.39 15.04 -9.74
CA LEU A 60 -2.02 15.54 -9.64
C LEU A 60 -2.02 17.01 -9.24
N ASP A 61 -1.04 17.43 -8.42
CA ASP A 61 -0.77 18.86 -8.27
C ASP A 61 -0.06 19.43 -9.50
N GLU A 62 0.00 20.76 -9.59
CA GLU A 62 0.61 21.48 -10.71
C GLU A 62 2.07 21.08 -10.98
N SER A 63 2.87 20.88 -9.92
CA SER A 63 4.28 20.51 -10.04
C SER A 63 4.45 19.11 -10.63
N ILE A 64 3.56 18.19 -10.27
CA ILE A 64 3.58 16.82 -10.80
C ILE A 64 3.04 16.79 -12.23
N VAL A 65 2.03 17.60 -12.57
CA VAL A 65 1.57 17.75 -13.96
C VAL A 65 2.70 18.26 -14.85
N ALA A 66 3.46 19.27 -14.40
CA ALA A 66 4.61 19.78 -15.14
C ALA A 66 5.71 18.70 -15.32
N PHE A 67 5.97 17.91 -14.27
CA PHE A 67 6.88 16.76 -14.37
C PHE A 67 6.43 15.74 -15.42
N VAL A 68 5.15 15.33 -15.38
CA VAL A 68 4.57 14.36 -16.33
C VAL A 68 4.67 14.90 -17.75
N GLY A 69 4.28 16.16 -17.98
CA GLY A 69 4.30 16.79 -19.30
C GLY A 69 5.69 16.86 -19.94
N ASN A 70 6.76 16.93 -19.13
CA ASN A 70 8.14 16.95 -19.60
C ASN A 70 8.72 15.54 -19.86
N LYS A 71 8.12 14.49 -19.30
CA LYS A 71 8.65 13.12 -19.34
C LYS A 71 7.91 12.19 -20.27
N ILE A 72 6.59 12.37 -20.40
CA ILE A 72 5.74 11.50 -21.20
C ILE A 72 5.90 11.80 -22.69
N SER A 73 6.09 10.77 -23.51
CA SER A 73 6.12 10.93 -24.97
C SER A 73 4.73 11.24 -25.53
N THR A 74 4.64 11.62 -26.81
CA THR A 74 3.34 11.89 -27.43
C THR A 74 2.54 10.60 -27.61
N GLU A 75 3.23 9.49 -27.84
CA GLU A 75 2.67 8.16 -28.03
C GLU A 75 2.17 7.53 -26.72
N GLU A 76 2.79 7.92 -25.60
CA GLU A 76 2.43 7.45 -24.24
C GLU A 76 1.30 8.29 -23.61
N LYS A 77 0.99 9.47 -24.16
CA LYS A 77 -0.14 10.29 -23.68
C LYS A 77 -1.45 9.51 -23.81
N GLY A 78 -2.25 9.54 -22.75
CA GLY A 78 -3.48 8.75 -22.66
C GLY A 78 -3.26 7.34 -22.09
N ASP A 79 -2.02 6.90 -21.88
CA ASP A 79 -1.74 5.63 -21.23
C ASP A 79 -1.61 5.80 -19.71
N SER A 80 -2.64 5.38 -18.96
CA SER A 80 -2.65 5.45 -17.50
C SER A 80 -1.63 4.51 -16.84
N ARG A 81 -1.29 3.40 -17.51
CA ARG A 81 -0.33 2.43 -16.99
C ARG A 81 1.06 3.02 -17.04
N GLU A 82 1.41 3.64 -18.16
CA GLU A 82 2.68 4.35 -18.30
C GLU A 82 2.77 5.54 -17.34
N LEU A 83 1.68 6.31 -17.21
CA LEU A 83 1.59 7.37 -16.22
C LEU A 83 1.85 6.85 -14.79
N LEU A 84 1.18 5.77 -14.37
CA LEU A 84 1.38 5.22 -13.02
C LEU A 84 2.79 4.64 -12.84
N ARG A 85 3.35 3.97 -13.85
CA ARG A 85 4.73 3.45 -13.86
C ARG A 85 5.74 4.57 -13.64
N MET A 86 5.58 5.68 -14.35
CA MET A 86 6.43 6.86 -14.24
C MET A 86 6.33 7.51 -12.85
N LEU A 87 5.11 7.63 -12.30
CA LEU A 87 4.92 8.15 -10.94
C LEU A 87 5.57 7.23 -9.90
N ASN A 88 5.40 5.91 -10.02
CA ASN A 88 6.09 4.94 -9.17
C ASN A 88 7.61 5.12 -9.22
N ALA A 89 8.17 5.26 -10.42
CA ALA A 89 9.60 5.47 -10.62
C ALA A 89 10.10 6.78 -9.99
N LYS A 90 9.31 7.87 -10.02
CA LYS A 90 9.68 9.15 -9.39
C LYS A 90 9.69 9.07 -7.86
N PHE A 91 8.70 8.42 -7.26
CA PHE A 91 8.46 8.51 -5.80
C PHE A 91 8.99 7.32 -5.00
N VAL A 92 9.01 6.14 -5.59
CA VAL A 92 9.45 4.90 -4.93
C VAL A 92 10.75 4.39 -5.53
N GLY A 93 11.02 4.75 -6.80
CA GLY A 93 12.13 4.23 -7.58
C GLY A 93 11.69 3.04 -8.44
N SER A 94 12.58 2.60 -9.32
CA SER A 94 12.34 1.48 -10.23
C SER A 94 13.56 0.60 -10.40
N GLY A 95 13.35 -0.66 -10.75
CA GLY A 95 14.42 -1.62 -11.04
C GLY A 95 15.05 -2.26 -9.79
N VAL A 96 16.08 -3.08 -10.01
CA VAL A 96 16.68 -3.96 -8.98
C VAL A 96 17.18 -3.19 -7.76
N GLN A 97 17.72 -1.99 -7.93
CA GLN A 97 18.18 -1.17 -6.81
C GLN A 97 17.02 -0.74 -5.90
N ALA A 98 15.92 -0.26 -6.47
CA ALA A 98 14.74 0.14 -5.69
C ALA A 98 14.11 -1.06 -4.97
N GLN A 99 14.08 -2.21 -5.65
CA GLN A 99 13.65 -3.48 -5.07
C GLN A 99 14.54 -3.91 -3.88
N GLY A 100 15.85 -3.80 -4.01
CA GLY A 100 16.81 -4.07 -2.93
C GLY A 100 16.57 -3.16 -1.72
N ILE A 101 16.46 -1.85 -1.95
CA ILE A 101 16.18 -0.87 -0.87
C ILE A 101 14.85 -1.18 -0.17
N ALA A 102 13.80 -1.54 -0.92
CA ALA A 102 12.51 -1.87 -0.33
C ALA A 102 12.57 -3.16 0.51
N LEU A 103 13.30 -4.17 0.04
CA LEU A 103 13.56 -5.40 0.78
C LEU A 103 14.40 -5.15 2.04
N ASP A 104 15.48 -4.38 1.94
CA ASP A 104 16.35 -4.07 3.07
C ASP A 104 15.56 -3.36 4.17
N ARG A 105 14.73 -2.36 3.81
CA ARG A 105 13.82 -1.69 4.76
C ARG A 105 12.88 -2.66 5.46
N PHE A 106 12.33 -3.63 4.74
CA PHE A 106 11.49 -4.67 5.33
C PHE A 106 12.29 -5.59 6.28
N LEU A 107 13.50 -5.98 5.88
CA LEU A 107 14.43 -6.79 6.67
C LEU A 107 15.02 -6.03 7.87
N GLU A 108 14.95 -4.71 7.89
CA GLU A 108 15.38 -3.83 8.98
C GLU A 108 14.24 -3.36 9.90
N LEU A 109 12.98 -3.70 9.61
CA LEU A 109 11.85 -3.43 10.51
C LEU A 109 12.18 -3.84 11.95
N ASN A 110 12.05 -2.91 12.89
CA ASN A 110 12.34 -3.11 14.30
C ASN A 110 11.10 -2.81 15.15
N PHE A 111 10.80 -3.69 16.09
CA PHE A 111 9.66 -3.50 16.98
C PHE A 111 9.97 -2.41 18.01
N GLN A 112 9.13 -1.36 18.05
CA GLN A 112 9.17 -0.33 19.08
C GLN A 112 7.92 -0.40 19.95
N ASN A 113 6.78 -0.21 19.32
CA ASN A 113 5.45 -0.45 19.86
C ASN A 113 4.59 -1.00 18.73
N LEU A 114 3.37 -1.42 19.07
CA LEU A 114 2.51 -2.09 18.11
C LEU A 114 2.02 -1.17 16.99
N ASP A 115 1.56 0.03 17.32
CA ASP A 115 0.98 0.95 16.33
C ASP A 115 2.02 1.32 15.27
N LYS A 116 3.24 1.65 15.73
CA LYS A 116 4.38 1.91 14.86
C LYS A 116 4.81 0.66 14.09
N TRP A 117 4.77 -0.52 14.71
CA TRP A 117 5.10 -1.76 14.01
C TRP A 117 4.15 -2.03 12.85
N ILE A 118 2.85 -1.84 13.05
CA ILE A 118 1.84 -2.02 12.00
C ILE A 118 2.03 -0.98 10.89
N ASP A 119 2.25 0.29 11.25
CA ASP A 119 2.47 1.37 10.28
C ASP A 119 3.74 1.15 9.44
N ASP A 120 4.86 0.82 10.09
CA ASP A 120 6.12 0.53 9.42
C ASP A 120 6.00 -0.73 8.53
N LEU A 121 5.30 -1.77 8.99
CA LEU A 121 5.03 -2.99 8.21
C LEU A 121 4.17 -2.68 6.97
N GLN A 122 3.08 -1.94 7.13
CA GLN A 122 2.22 -1.56 6.01
C GLN A 122 2.96 -0.70 4.98
N THR A 123 3.73 0.27 5.47
CA THR A 123 4.53 1.17 4.63
C THR A 123 5.58 0.40 3.83
N THR A 124 6.31 -0.51 4.46
CA THR A 124 7.36 -1.30 3.80
C THR A 124 6.78 -2.31 2.83
N THR A 125 5.74 -3.06 3.21
CA THR A 125 5.04 -3.98 2.29
C THR A 125 4.46 -3.22 1.09
N ARG A 126 3.92 -2.02 1.30
CA ARG A 126 3.41 -1.21 0.20
C ARG A 126 4.53 -0.77 -0.74
N CYS A 127 5.66 -0.28 -0.22
CA CYS A 127 6.82 0.06 -1.04
C CYS A 127 7.29 -1.14 -1.88
N MET A 128 7.41 -2.31 -1.24
CA MET A 128 7.83 -3.54 -1.90
C MET A 128 6.89 -3.96 -3.04
N SER A 129 5.58 -3.87 -2.83
CA SER A 129 4.58 -4.12 -3.88
C SER A 129 4.74 -3.15 -5.06
N LEU A 130 4.94 -1.85 -4.78
CA LEU A 130 5.11 -0.83 -5.82
C LEU A 130 6.42 -0.97 -6.60
N THR A 131 7.47 -1.55 -5.99
CA THR A 131 8.73 -1.88 -6.69
C THR A 131 8.68 -3.22 -7.41
N GLY A 132 7.60 -4.00 -7.29
CA GLY A 132 7.47 -5.33 -7.88
C GLY A 132 8.19 -6.44 -7.11
N THR A 133 8.52 -6.22 -5.84
CA THR A 133 9.10 -7.22 -4.93
C THR A 133 8.01 -7.73 -4.00
N ASP A 134 7.11 -8.58 -4.50
CA ASP A 134 6.10 -9.16 -3.62
C ASP A 134 6.74 -10.21 -2.72
N VAL A 135 6.85 -9.92 -1.41
CA VAL A 135 7.19 -10.96 -0.44
C VAL A 135 5.94 -11.79 -0.28
N ASN A 136 5.85 -12.84 -1.09
CA ASN A 136 4.86 -13.90 -1.03
C ASN A 136 4.24 -13.96 0.38
N ASN A 137 2.96 -13.59 0.50
CA ASN A 137 2.33 -13.16 1.76
C ASN A 137 2.65 -14.05 2.97
N ALA A 138 2.86 -15.35 2.74
CA ALA A 138 3.28 -16.33 3.74
C ALA A 138 4.69 -16.09 4.32
N LEU A 139 5.70 -15.86 3.46
CA LEU A 139 7.08 -15.61 3.86
C LEU A 139 7.23 -14.24 4.50
N GLY A 140 6.55 -13.22 3.94
CA GLY A 140 6.55 -11.87 4.51
C GLY A 140 5.95 -11.86 5.91
N THR A 141 4.79 -12.49 6.07
CA THR A 141 4.13 -12.66 7.37
C THR A 141 5.05 -13.39 8.37
N ARG A 142 5.71 -14.47 7.96
CA ARG A 142 6.63 -15.22 8.83
C ARG A 142 7.84 -14.40 9.26
N LEU A 143 8.42 -13.62 8.34
CA LEU A 143 9.56 -12.75 8.63
C LEU A 143 9.17 -11.59 9.57
N ALA A 144 8.00 -10.99 9.35
CA ALA A 144 7.44 -9.96 10.22
C ALA A 144 7.15 -10.52 11.62
N ILE A 145 6.50 -11.70 11.70
CA ILE A 145 6.22 -12.41 12.96
C ILE A 145 7.49 -12.66 13.77
N ARG A 146 8.59 -13.08 13.12
CA ARG A 146 9.87 -13.38 13.81
C ARG A 146 10.47 -12.17 14.55
N LYS A 147 10.08 -10.96 14.15
CA LYS A 147 10.57 -9.70 14.71
C LYS A 147 9.70 -9.17 15.86
N LEU A 148 8.56 -9.81 16.12
CA LEU A 148 7.72 -9.48 17.28
C LEU A 148 8.33 -10.02 18.57
N PRO A 149 8.31 -9.26 19.67
CA PRO A 149 8.79 -9.75 20.97
C PRO A 149 7.99 -10.97 21.46
N HIS A 150 8.65 -11.84 22.22
CA HIS A 150 8.06 -13.06 22.81
C HIS A 150 6.76 -12.85 23.59
N LYS A 151 6.48 -11.65 24.11
CA LYS A 151 5.20 -11.34 24.77
C LYS A 151 3.97 -11.48 23.84
N TYR A 152 4.17 -11.57 22.53
CA TYR A 152 3.14 -11.84 21.53
C TYR A 152 3.17 -13.28 21.00
N GLU A 153 3.84 -14.22 21.65
CA GLU A 153 4.03 -15.60 21.17
C GLU A 153 2.73 -16.38 20.94
N MET A 154 1.64 -16.06 21.65
CA MET A 154 0.33 -16.67 21.43
C MET A 154 -0.27 -16.30 20.06
N LEU A 155 -0.13 -15.04 19.67
CA LEU A 155 -0.46 -14.54 18.32
C LEU A 155 0.41 -15.23 17.26
N ILE A 156 1.72 -15.33 17.50
CA ILE A 156 2.66 -16.02 16.61
C ILE A 156 2.20 -17.47 16.37
N ARG A 157 1.75 -18.17 17.42
CA ARG A 157 1.24 -19.54 17.31
C ARG A 157 -0.07 -19.61 16.54
N LEU A 158 -1.06 -18.76 16.82
CA LEU A 158 -2.33 -18.73 16.10
C LEU A 158 -2.15 -18.44 14.59
N LEU A 159 -1.21 -17.55 14.25
CA LEU A 159 -0.86 -17.20 12.87
C LEU A 159 -0.09 -18.31 12.14
N THR A 160 0.57 -19.23 12.86
CA THR A 160 1.39 -20.31 12.28
C THR A 160 0.60 -21.63 12.11
N TYR A 161 -0.40 -21.90 12.94
CA TYR A 161 -1.16 -23.17 12.94
C TYR A 161 -2.48 -23.14 12.15
N GLY A 162 -2.98 -21.97 11.77
CA GLY A 162 -4.16 -21.84 10.89
C GLY A 162 -3.76 -22.00 9.42
N ASN A 163 -4.22 -23.07 8.77
CA ASN A 163 -3.93 -23.40 7.36
C ASN A 163 -4.56 -22.44 6.31
N LYS A 164 -4.83 -21.19 6.69
CA LYS A 164 -5.20 -20.10 5.78
C LYS A 164 -4.38 -18.88 6.15
N TYR A 165 -3.64 -18.39 5.15
CA TYR A 165 -2.81 -17.19 5.22
C TYR A 165 -3.66 -15.99 5.69
N PRO A 166 -3.38 -15.43 6.87
CA PRO A 166 -4.06 -14.22 7.29
C PRO A 166 -3.51 -13.04 6.50
N THR A 167 -4.41 -12.31 5.86
CA THR A 167 -4.16 -10.97 5.32
C THR A 167 -3.68 -10.05 6.46
N ILE A 168 -2.94 -8.99 6.11
CA ILE A 168 -2.45 -8.01 7.08
C ILE A 168 -3.60 -7.45 7.96
N LYS A 169 -4.81 -7.35 7.43
CA LYS A 169 -6.02 -6.96 8.19
C LYS A 169 -6.38 -7.96 9.30
N GLU A 170 -6.23 -9.26 9.05
CA GLU A 170 -6.50 -10.31 10.05
C GLU A 170 -5.41 -10.35 11.13
N ILE A 171 -4.18 -9.98 10.79
CA ILE A 171 -3.10 -9.76 11.76
C ILE A 171 -3.48 -8.58 12.66
N THR A 172 -3.88 -7.43 12.11
CA THR A 172 -4.29 -6.25 12.88
C THR A 172 -5.45 -6.55 13.84
N ILE A 173 -6.52 -7.21 13.38
CA ILE A 173 -7.68 -7.56 14.22
C ILE A 173 -7.29 -8.52 15.35
N SER A 174 -6.43 -9.49 15.07
CA SER A 174 -6.00 -10.48 16.07
C SER A 174 -5.09 -9.85 17.13
N VAL A 175 -4.24 -8.93 16.70
CA VAL A 175 -3.36 -8.15 17.54
C VAL A 175 -4.13 -7.23 18.50
N GLU A 176 -5.16 -6.54 18.03
CA GLU A 176 -6.03 -5.68 18.86
C GLU A 176 -6.75 -6.48 19.94
N LYS A 177 -7.23 -7.68 19.60
CA LYS A 177 -7.85 -8.61 20.56
C LYS A 177 -6.88 -9.07 21.63
N ASP A 178 -5.65 -9.40 21.26
CA ASP A 178 -4.62 -9.84 22.21
C ASP A 178 -4.17 -8.71 23.16
N GLN A 179 -4.08 -7.47 22.67
CA GLN A 179 -3.82 -6.32 23.53
C GLN A 179 -4.95 -6.09 24.53
N ALA A 180 -6.22 -6.18 24.10
CA ALA A 180 -7.37 -6.05 24.99
C ALA A 180 -7.37 -7.14 26.08
N LEU A 181 -7.03 -8.39 25.71
CA LEU A 181 -6.92 -9.51 26.65
C LEU A 181 -5.76 -9.35 27.63
N PHE A 182 -4.62 -8.80 27.19
CA PHE A 182 -3.47 -8.54 28.06
C PHE A 182 -3.76 -7.42 29.07
N GLN A 183 -4.43 -6.35 28.64
CA GLN A 183 -4.84 -5.27 29.54
C GLN A 183 -5.89 -5.74 30.56
N ALA A 184 -6.87 -6.55 30.12
CA ALA A 184 -7.87 -7.15 31.01
C ALA A 184 -7.27 -8.11 32.06
N LYS A 185 -6.23 -8.85 31.69
CA LYS A 185 -5.49 -9.69 32.65
C LYS A 185 -4.71 -8.86 33.67
N LYS A 186 -4.10 -7.75 33.27
CA LYS A 186 -3.40 -6.85 34.21
C LYS A 186 -4.34 -6.21 35.25
N SER A 187 -5.56 -5.83 34.86
CA SER A 187 -6.54 -5.25 35.78
C SER A 187 -7.18 -6.26 36.72
N ASN A 188 -7.22 -7.55 36.36
CA ASN A 188 -7.68 -8.63 37.25
C ASN A 188 -6.63 -9.12 38.25
N THR A 189 -5.34 -8.82 38.05
CA THR A 189 -4.26 -9.22 39.00
C THR A 189 -4.01 -8.16 40.09
N HIS A 190 -4.79 -7.08 40.13
CA HIS A 190 -4.70 -6.02 41.16
C HIS A 190 -6.02 -5.85 41.94
N ARG A 191 -6.83 -6.92 42.02
CA ARG A 191 -8.04 -6.97 42.84
C ARG A 191 -7.95 -8.08 43.88
#